data_AF-H5WVJ0-F1
#
_entry.id   AF-H5WVJ0-F1
#
_cell.length_a   1.000
_cell.length_b   1.000
_cell.length_c   1.000
_cell.angle_alpha   90.00
_cell.angle_beta   90.00
_cell.angle_gamma   90.00
#
_symmetry.space_group_name_H-M   'P 1'
#
loop_
_entity.id
_entity.type
_entity.pdbx_description
1 polymer ?
#
loop_
_entity_poly.entity_id
_entity_poly.type
_entity_poly.pdbx_seq_one_letter_code
_entity_poly.pdbx_strand_id
1 'polypeptide(L)'
;MQLSPEQFQRLAKDADKKFLAELEADLAKAEPAFLPRFAKSARGQIVRNLHARALQAGATSARSITLLARLMVGIAPNITSDPAVRAWLANTSQTPDEAIPWLAERLTEADWERIDDNRRDLVAFIPPAADELPLVDRVALALPVVLWDLVNAHATPALATSALRAAEQLGFNGLDDAPVAVASWRLLYGRAFADAALNWPQDVRDAGEPPATRLAMLRARIMLDHGRWAGRARSANSFRA
;
A
#
# COMPACT_ATOMS: atom_id res chain seq x y z
N MET A 1 20.90 9.78 37.07
CA MET A 1 21.18 10.59 35.86
C MET A 1 19.85 10.86 35.18
N GLN A 2 19.33 12.09 35.26
CA GLN A 2 18.09 12.48 34.57
C GLN A 2 18.45 13.07 33.21
N LEU A 3 17.80 12.61 32.15
CA LEU A 3 17.95 13.16 30.80
C LEU A 3 17.15 14.47 30.71
N SER A 4 17.69 15.46 30.01
CA SER A 4 16.91 16.64 29.65
C SER A 4 15.83 16.28 28.62
N PRO A 5 14.74 17.08 28.51
CA PRO A 5 13.71 16.86 27.49
C PRO A 5 14.27 16.80 26.06
N GLU A 6 15.27 17.62 25.74
CA GLU A 6 15.95 17.62 24.43
C GLU A 6 16.74 16.33 24.18
N GLN A 7 17.43 15.81 25.21
CA GLN A 7 18.15 14.54 25.13
C GLN A 7 17.18 13.37 24.94
N PHE A 8 16.03 13.39 25.64
CA PHE A 8 14.98 12.39 25.47
C PHE A 8 14.38 12.43 24.05
N GLN A 9 14.05 13.62 23.53
CA GLN A 9 13.54 13.78 22.16
C GLN A 9 14.53 13.29 21.11
N ARG A 10 15.82 13.57 21.30
CA ARG A 10 16.89 13.09 20.40
C ARG A 10 16.99 11.56 20.43
N LEU A 11 17.02 10.96 21.62
CA LEU A 11 17.05 9.50 21.78
C LEU A 11 15.82 8.83 21.16
N ALA A 12 14.63 9.40 21.37
CA ALA A 12 13.39 8.90 20.77
C ALA A 12 13.44 8.95 19.23
N LYS A 13 13.95 10.06 18.66
CA LYS A 13 14.12 10.20 17.22
C LYS A 13 15.15 9.22 16.63
N ASP A 14 16.26 9.02 17.32
CA ASP A 14 17.29 8.08 16.89
C ASP A 14 16.81 6.62 16.99
N ALA A 15 16.04 6.29 18.03
CA ALA A 15 15.40 4.99 18.19
C ALA A 15 14.35 4.73 17.10
N ASP A 16 13.48 5.69 16.81
CA ASP A 16 12.48 5.58 15.74
C ASP A 16 13.13 5.41 14.36
N LYS A 17 14.17 6.21 14.07
CA LYS A 17 14.93 6.08 12.82
C LYS A 17 15.60 4.70 12.69
N LYS A 18 16.17 4.17 13.79
CA LYS A 18 16.78 2.84 13.82
C LYS A 18 15.72 1.76 13.57
N PHE A 19 14.59 1.83 14.29
CA PHE A 19 13.49 0.90 14.14
C PHE A 19 12.92 0.90 12.71
N LEU A 20 12.67 2.07 12.12
CA LEU A 20 12.21 2.18 10.73
C LEU A 20 13.18 1.56 9.72
N ALA A 21 14.49 1.64 9.95
CA ALA A 21 15.49 1.00 9.11
C ALA A 21 15.50 -0.53 9.26
N GLU A 22 15.34 -1.02 10.50
CA GLU A 22 15.19 -2.45 10.78
C GLU A 22 13.90 -3.00 10.15
N LEU A 23 12.80 -2.25 10.24
CA LEU A 23 11.52 -2.57 9.62
C LEU A 23 11.62 -2.58 8.09
N GLU A 24 12.30 -1.62 7.46
CA GLU A 24 12.55 -1.63 6.01
C GLU A 24 13.30 -2.90 5.59
N ALA A 25 14.35 -3.28 6.31
CA ALA A 25 15.13 -4.47 6.02
C ALA A 25 14.31 -5.76 6.20
N ASP A 26 13.49 -5.81 7.23
CA ASP A 26 12.60 -6.93 7.51
C ASP A 26 11.53 -7.11 6.44
N LEU A 27 10.84 -6.02 6.07
CA LEU A 27 9.83 -6.04 5.01
C LEU A 27 10.43 -6.36 3.64
N ALA A 28 11.64 -5.87 3.35
CA ALA A 28 12.35 -6.23 2.12
C ALA A 28 12.72 -7.72 2.06
N LYS A 29 12.99 -8.35 3.21
CA LYS A 29 13.25 -9.79 3.30
C LYS A 29 11.96 -10.61 3.19
N ALA A 30 10.89 -10.17 3.84
CA ALA A 30 9.59 -10.84 3.81
C ALA A 30 8.96 -10.78 2.41
N GLU A 31 9.06 -9.63 1.75
CA GLU A 31 8.41 -9.33 0.47
C GLU A 31 9.43 -8.86 -0.59
N PRO A 32 10.35 -9.74 -1.02
CA PRO A 32 11.46 -9.38 -1.89
C PRO A 32 11.02 -8.94 -3.29
N ALA A 33 9.81 -9.32 -3.71
CA ALA A 33 9.26 -8.91 -4.99
C ALA A 33 8.82 -7.44 -4.99
N PHE A 34 8.39 -6.90 -3.84
CA PHE A 34 7.74 -5.58 -3.77
C PHE A 34 8.69 -4.48 -3.32
N LEU A 35 9.02 -4.42 -2.02
CA LEU A 35 9.68 -3.26 -1.43
C LEU A 35 11.05 -2.96 -2.07
N PRO A 36 11.91 -3.94 -2.39
CA PRO A 36 13.23 -3.67 -2.99
C PRO A 36 13.19 -2.97 -4.35
N ARG A 37 12.07 -3.03 -5.09
CA ARG A 37 11.96 -2.43 -6.44
C ARG A 37 11.79 -0.92 -6.42
N PHE A 38 11.43 -0.33 -5.27
CA PHE A 38 11.32 1.11 -5.09
C PHE A 38 12.67 1.75 -4.81
N ALA A 39 12.85 3.00 -5.25
CA ALA A 39 14.00 3.80 -4.83
C ALA A 39 14.00 4.00 -3.30
N LYS A 40 15.18 4.18 -2.71
CA LYS A 40 15.38 4.29 -1.26
C LYS A 40 14.46 5.33 -0.60
N SER A 41 14.26 6.50 -1.23
CA SER A 41 13.37 7.55 -0.72
C SER A 41 11.90 7.09 -0.68
N ALA A 42 11.44 6.43 -1.74
CA ALA A 42 10.08 5.88 -1.84
C ALA A 42 9.87 4.71 -0.86
N ARG A 43 10.85 3.80 -0.72
CA ARG A 43 10.82 2.73 0.31
C ARG A 43 10.65 3.30 1.71
N GLY A 44 11.48 4.28 2.06
CA GLY A 44 11.38 4.94 3.37
C GLY A 44 10.02 5.61 3.59
N GLN A 45 9.39 6.15 2.54
CA GLN A 45 8.05 6.71 2.65
C GLN A 45 6.97 5.63 2.86
N ILE A 46 7.03 4.53 2.09
CA ILE A 46 6.12 3.39 2.26
C ILE A 46 6.22 2.85 3.68
N VAL A 47 7.43 2.59 4.17
CA VAL A 47 7.65 2.06 5.53
C VAL A 47 7.12 3.02 6.60
N ARG A 48 7.32 4.33 6.45
CA ARG A 48 6.73 5.34 7.36
C ARG A 48 5.21 5.32 7.35
N ASN A 49 4.59 5.20 6.17
CA ASN A 49 3.13 5.12 6.07
C ASN A 49 2.59 3.85 6.75
N LEU A 50 3.22 2.70 6.51
CA LEU A 50 2.85 1.43 7.15
C LEU A 50 3.03 1.48 8.67
N HIS A 51 4.13 2.05 9.15
CA HIS A 51 4.36 2.28 10.57
C HIS A 51 3.25 3.15 11.17
N ALA A 52 2.95 4.31 10.58
CA ALA A 52 1.91 5.22 11.06
C ALA A 52 0.52 4.55 11.07
N ARG A 53 0.23 3.67 10.11
CA ARG A 53 -1.02 2.89 10.07
C ARG A 53 -1.08 1.84 11.17
N ALA A 54 0.04 1.19 11.48
CA ALA A 54 0.10 0.27 12.60
C ALA A 54 -0.17 1.00 13.93
N LEU A 55 0.42 2.18 14.12
CA LEU A 55 0.14 3.03 15.28
C LEU A 55 -1.34 3.46 15.34
N GLN A 56 -1.94 3.84 14.22
CA GLN A 56 -3.37 4.19 14.15
C GLN A 56 -4.29 3.02 14.53
N ALA A 57 -3.85 1.79 14.26
CA ALA A 57 -4.54 0.57 14.68
C ALA A 57 -4.27 0.18 16.15
N GLY A 58 -3.52 1.00 16.88
CA GLY A 58 -3.23 0.83 18.31
C GLY A 58 -2.01 -0.04 18.63
N ALA A 59 -1.23 -0.44 17.62
CA ALA A 59 0.03 -1.15 17.87
C ALA A 59 1.06 -0.19 18.49
N THR A 60 1.71 -0.56 19.59
CA THR A 60 2.72 0.26 20.25
C THR A 60 4.07 -0.43 20.41
N SER A 61 4.09 -1.77 20.38
CA SER A 61 5.33 -2.55 20.45
C SER A 61 6.00 -2.72 19.08
N ALA A 62 7.33 -2.82 19.04
CA ALA A 62 8.08 -3.10 17.81
C ALA A 62 7.63 -4.40 17.13
N ARG A 63 7.27 -5.43 17.91
CA ARG A 63 6.82 -6.73 17.40
C ARG A 63 5.47 -6.62 16.68
N SER A 64 4.47 -6.02 17.32
CA SER A 64 3.12 -5.87 16.77
C SER A 64 3.12 -4.96 15.55
N ILE A 65 3.87 -3.85 15.58
CA ILE A 65 4.06 -2.98 14.42
C ILE A 65 4.67 -3.76 13.24
N THR A 66 5.73 -4.54 13.49
CA THR A 66 6.39 -5.33 12.45
C THR A 66 5.44 -6.37 11.84
N LEU A 67 4.70 -7.10 12.69
CA LEU A 67 3.71 -8.09 12.25
C LEU A 67 2.62 -7.45 11.39
N LEU A 68 2.06 -6.33 11.84
CA LEU A 68 0.98 -5.65 11.13
C LEU A 68 1.48 -5.05 9.80
N ALA A 69 2.68 -4.49 9.78
CA ALA A 69 3.30 -4.00 8.55
C ALA A 69 3.57 -5.14 7.54
N ARG A 70 3.99 -6.32 7.99
CA ARG A 70 4.12 -7.51 7.13
C ARG A 70 2.78 -7.92 6.52
N LEU A 71 1.73 -7.96 7.33
CA LEU A 71 0.37 -8.26 6.84
C LEU A 71 -0.11 -7.19 5.83
N MET A 72 0.17 -5.92 6.09
CA MET A 72 -0.17 -4.83 5.17
C MET A 72 0.53 -4.96 3.81
N VAL A 73 1.81 -5.33 3.79
CA VAL A 73 2.53 -5.53 2.52
C VAL A 73 2.10 -6.82 1.84
N GLY A 74 2.06 -7.91 2.60
CA GLY A 74 1.89 -9.27 2.11
C GLY A 74 0.45 -9.74 1.95
N ILE A 75 -0.56 -8.96 2.35
CA ILE A 75 -1.98 -9.26 2.09
C ILE A 75 -2.68 -8.04 1.51
N ALA A 76 -2.83 -6.96 2.29
CA ALA A 76 -3.50 -5.75 1.83
C ALA A 76 -3.12 -4.54 2.70
N PRO A 77 -2.67 -3.41 2.13
CA PRO A 77 -2.25 -2.26 2.93
C PRO A 77 -3.35 -1.66 3.82
N ASN A 78 -4.61 -1.87 3.44
CA ASN A 78 -5.80 -1.45 4.17
C ASN A 78 -6.39 -2.54 5.08
N ILE A 79 -5.64 -3.60 5.42
CA ILE A 79 -6.15 -4.71 6.24
C ILE A 79 -6.82 -4.26 7.55
N THR A 80 -6.32 -3.21 8.19
CA THR A 80 -6.88 -2.68 9.45
C THR A 80 -8.22 -1.95 9.27
N SER A 81 -8.63 -1.66 8.02
CA SER A 81 -9.96 -1.13 7.72
C SER A 81 -11.02 -2.23 7.60
N ASP A 82 -10.60 -3.48 7.53
CA ASP A 82 -11.50 -4.62 7.42
C ASP A 82 -12.39 -4.76 8.66
N PRO A 83 -13.71 -4.97 8.53
CA PRO A 83 -14.61 -5.13 9.68
C PRO A 83 -14.21 -6.23 10.66
N ALA A 84 -13.75 -7.40 10.17
CA ALA A 84 -13.38 -8.52 11.04
C ALA A 84 -12.09 -8.22 11.81
N VAL A 85 -11.11 -7.60 11.15
CA VAL A 85 -9.86 -7.15 11.77
C VAL A 85 -10.14 -6.07 12.81
N ARG A 86 -10.96 -5.06 12.48
CA ARG A 86 -11.34 -4.00 13.43
C ARG A 86 -12.07 -4.56 14.65
N ALA A 87 -13.01 -5.47 14.44
CA ALA A 87 -13.73 -6.11 15.54
C ALA A 87 -12.79 -6.88 16.47
N TRP A 88 -11.78 -7.56 15.91
CA TRP A 88 -10.77 -8.26 16.71
C TRP A 88 -9.89 -7.30 17.50
N LEU A 89 -9.38 -6.25 16.86
CA LEU A 89 -8.50 -5.27 17.51
C LEU A 89 -9.21 -4.39 18.53
N ALA A 90 -10.53 -4.19 18.38
CA ALA A 90 -11.36 -3.43 19.32
C ALA A 90 -11.87 -4.26 20.52
N ASN A 91 -11.59 -5.57 20.56
CA ASN A 91 -12.03 -6.42 21.66
C ASN A 91 -11.36 -6.00 22.98
N THR A 92 -12.16 -5.69 23.99
CA THR A 92 -11.71 -5.08 25.26
C THR A 92 -10.96 -6.04 26.18
N SER A 93 -10.95 -7.34 25.87
CA SER A 93 -10.26 -8.35 26.69
C SER A 93 -8.73 -8.32 26.56
N GLN A 94 -8.19 -7.68 25.51
CA GLN A 94 -6.77 -7.65 25.18
C GLN A 94 -6.40 -6.28 24.62
N THR A 95 -5.14 -5.88 24.80
CA THR A 95 -4.58 -4.73 24.07
C THR A 95 -4.36 -5.09 22.60
N PRO A 96 -4.32 -4.13 21.66
CA PRO A 96 -3.98 -4.40 20.27
C PRO A 96 -2.64 -5.13 20.11
N ASP A 97 -1.64 -4.82 20.94
CA ASP A 97 -0.33 -5.49 20.92
C ASP A 97 -0.42 -6.99 21.27
N GLU A 98 -1.35 -7.37 22.15
CA GLU A 98 -1.63 -8.76 22.50
C GLU A 98 -2.50 -9.45 21.44
N ALA A 99 -3.42 -8.72 20.80
CA ALA A 99 -4.38 -9.26 19.83
C ALA A 99 -3.75 -9.49 18.43
N ILE A 100 -2.85 -8.60 17.97
CA ILE A 100 -2.25 -8.63 16.63
C ILE A 100 -1.59 -9.99 16.29
N PRO A 101 -0.77 -10.60 17.17
CA PRO A 101 -0.14 -11.89 16.90
C PRO A 101 -1.13 -13.01 16.56
N TRP A 102 -2.38 -12.93 17.03
CA TRP A 102 -3.41 -13.96 16.85
C TRP A 102 -4.32 -13.73 15.64
N LEU A 103 -4.12 -12.66 14.86
CA LEU A 103 -4.96 -12.36 13.68
C LEU A 103 -5.01 -13.54 12.69
N ALA A 104 -3.87 -14.19 12.43
CA ALA A 104 -3.76 -15.33 11.51
C ALA A 104 -4.62 -16.55 11.91
N GLU A 105 -4.79 -16.75 13.21
CA GLU A 105 -5.57 -17.86 13.77
C GLU A 105 -7.04 -17.50 13.93
N ARG A 106 -7.33 -16.21 14.17
CA ARG A 106 -8.69 -15.75 14.44
C ARG A 106 -9.53 -15.58 13.17
N LEU A 107 -8.92 -15.09 12.10
CA LEU A 107 -9.61 -14.81 10.84
C LEU A 107 -9.79 -16.10 10.05
N THR A 108 -10.98 -16.24 9.46
CA THR A 108 -11.32 -17.37 8.59
C THR A 108 -10.65 -17.21 7.22
N GLU A 109 -10.60 -18.28 6.42
CA GLU A 109 -10.12 -18.18 5.03
C GLU A 109 -10.94 -17.17 4.23
N ALA A 110 -12.26 -17.16 4.41
CA ALA A 110 -13.16 -16.22 3.75
C ALA A 110 -12.91 -14.76 4.15
N ASP A 111 -12.44 -14.51 5.39
CA ASP A 111 -12.02 -13.17 5.78
C ASP A 111 -10.75 -12.74 5.03
N TRP A 112 -9.78 -13.64 4.89
CA TRP A 112 -8.54 -13.36 4.15
C TRP A 112 -8.79 -13.12 2.67
N GLU A 113 -9.60 -13.96 2.03
CA GLU A 113 -10.03 -13.78 0.63
C GLU A 113 -10.72 -12.43 0.45
N ARG A 114 -11.66 -12.09 1.34
CA ARG A 114 -12.37 -10.81 1.31
C ARG A 114 -11.44 -9.62 1.51
N ILE A 115 -10.41 -9.74 2.35
CA ILE A 115 -9.41 -8.68 2.55
C ILE A 115 -8.59 -8.48 1.26
N ASP A 116 -8.14 -9.56 0.62
CA ASP A 116 -7.39 -9.50 -0.65
C ASP A 116 -8.25 -8.93 -1.78
N ASP A 117 -9.51 -9.35 -1.90
CA ASP A 117 -10.45 -8.84 -2.90
C ASP A 117 -10.76 -7.35 -2.74
N ASN A 118 -10.74 -6.85 -1.50
CA ASN A 118 -10.95 -5.43 -1.18
C ASN A 118 -9.64 -4.66 -0.98
N ARG A 119 -8.53 -5.19 -1.48
CA ARG A 119 -7.20 -4.58 -1.37
C ARG A 119 -7.17 -3.17 -1.95
N ARG A 120 -6.71 -2.22 -1.13
CA ARG A 120 -6.46 -0.83 -1.49
C ARG A 120 -4.99 -0.47 -1.28
N ASP A 121 -4.23 -0.42 -2.36
CA ASP A 121 -2.79 -0.17 -2.33
C ASP A 121 -2.43 1.30 -2.16
N LEU A 122 -3.33 2.22 -2.52
CA LEU A 122 -3.14 3.67 -2.35
C LEU A 122 -2.71 4.01 -0.91
N VAL A 123 -3.26 3.25 0.03
CA VAL A 123 -3.03 3.32 1.48
C VAL A 123 -1.54 3.09 1.83
N ALA A 124 -0.78 2.29 1.08
CA ALA A 124 0.66 2.14 1.30
C ALA A 124 1.46 3.40 0.90
N PHE A 125 0.94 4.19 -0.04
CA PHE A 125 1.65 5.31 -0.64
C PHE A 125 1.33 6.67 0.01
N ILE A 126 0.27 6.75 0.81
CA ILE A 126 -0.15 7.98 1.49
C ILE A 126 -0.11 7.84 3.02
N PRO A 127 0.15 8.93 3.77
CA PRO A 127 0.06 8.92 5.22
C PRO A 127 -1.40 8.75 5.68
N PRO A 128 -1.66 8.19 6.89
CA PRO A 128 -3.02 8.05 7.45
C PRO A 128 -3.84 9.35 7.48
N ALA A 129 -3.18 10.48 7.77
CA ALA A 129 -3.83 11.79 7.80
C ALA A 129 -4.45 12.22 6.46
N ALA A 130 -4.08 11.54 5.36
CA ALA A 130 -4.63 11.79 4.04
C ALA A 130 -5.88 10.95 3.72
N ASP A 131 -6.29 10.00 4.58
CA ASP A 131 -7.38 9.07 4.26
C ASP A 131 -8.72 9.78 4.00
N GLU A 132 -8.97 10.89 4.71
CA GLU A 132 -10.18 11.71 4.59
C GLU A 132 -10.08 12.79 3.50
N LEU A 133 -8.95 12.91 2.81
CA LEU A 133 -8.81 13.87 1.73
C LEU A 133 -9.59 13.43 0.49
N PRO A 134 -10.02 14.37 -0.36
CA PRO A 134 -10.55 14.05 -1.68
C PRO A 134 -9.63 13.10 -2.45
N LEU A 135 -10.21 12.18 -3.22
CA LEU A 135 -9.44 11.15 -3.92
C LEU A 135 -8.34 11.74 -4.83
N VAL A 136 -8.61 12.87 -5.48
CA VAL A 136 -7.61 13.56 -6.32
C VAL A 136 -6.36 13.97 -5.52
N ASP A 137 -6.52 14.42 -4.27
CA ASP A 137 -5.42 14.83 -3.41
C ASP A 137 -4.66 13.63 -2.86
N ARG A 138 -5.38 12.55 -2.49
CA ARG A 138 -4.78 11.27 -2.12
C ARG A 138 -3.91 10.71 -3.26
N VAL A 139 -4.44 10.72 -4.48
CA VAL A 139 -3.71 10.31 -5.68
C VAL A 139 -2.49 11.20 -5.88
N ALA A 140 -2.63 12.52 -5.75
CA ALA A 140 -1.51 13.45 -5.86
C ALA A 140 -0.40 13.14 -4.84
N LEU A 141 -0.73 12.78 -3.60
CA LEU A 141 0.26 12.39 -2.60
C LEU A 141 0.95 11.06 -2.93
N ALA A 142 0.24 10.11 -3.55
CA ALA A 142 0.78 8.80 -3.90
C ALA A 142 1.72 8.81 -5.11
N LEU A 143 1.45 9.65 -6.11
CA LEU A 143 2.18 9.65 -7.38
C LEU A 143 3.71 9.82 -7.23
N PRO A 144 4.24 10.73 -6.40
CA PRO A 144 5.68 10.84 -6.17
C PRO A 144 6.30 9.59 -5.52
N VAL A 145 5.52 8.77 -4.82
CA VAL A 145 6.00 7.52 -4.21
C VAL A 145 6.04 6.40 -5.24
N VAL A 146 5.02 6.28 -6.09
CA VAL A 146 4.89 5.22 -7.10
C VAL A 146 5.76 5.50 -8.34
N LEU A 147 5.84 6.77 -8.74
CA LEU A 147 6.51 7.25 -9.97
C LEU A 147 7.70 8.15 -9.61
N TRP A 148 8.47 7.73 -8.61
CA TRP A 148 9.55 8.48 -7.95
C TRP A 148 10.63 9.06 -8.88
N ASP A 149 10.76 8.53 -10.09
CA ASP A 149 11.74 8.89 -11.10
C ASP A 149 11.12 9.57 -12.34
N LEU A 150 9.80 9.70 -12.40
CA LEU A 150 9.08 10.21 -13.58
C LEU A 150 8.26 11.47 -13.32
N VAL A 151 7.98 11.81 -12.06
CA VAL A 151 7.06 12.91 -11.72
C VAL A 151 7.78 14.01 -10.94
N ASN A 152 7.68 15.23 -11.46
CA ASN A 152 8.07 16.45 -10.76
C ASN A 152 6.89 16.95 -9.90
N ALA A 153 7.19 17.45 -8.69
CA ALA A 153 6.18 17.87 -7.71
C ALA A 153 5.12 18.85 -8.25
N HIS A 154 5.49 19.71 -9.21
CA HIS A 154 4.58 20.69 -9.81
C HIS A 154 3.58 20.10 -10.81
N ALA A 155 3.87 18.93 -11.39
CA ALA A 155 2.97 18.26 -12.36
C ALA A 155 1.91 17.39 -11.69
N THR A 156 2.07 17.10 -10.40
CA THR A 156 1.32 16.09 -9.67
C THR A 156 -0.20 16.33 -9.59
N PRO A 157 -0.70 17.55 -9.29
CA PRO A 157 -2.15 17.78 -9.23
C PRO A 157 -2.85 17.61 -10.59
N ALA A 158 -2.22 18.09 -11.66
CA ALA A 158 -2.73 17.95 -13.02
C ALA A 158 -2.75 16.48 -13.47
N LEU A 159 -1.69 15.73 -13.13
CA LEU A 159 -1.60 14.30 -13.39
C LEU A 159 -2.68 13.52 -12.65
N ALA A 160 -2.89 13.80 -11.35
CA ALA A 160 -3.93 13.17 -10.55
C ALA A 160 -5.33 13.40 -11.14
N THR A 161 -5.64 14.65 -11.50
CA THR A 161 -6.93 15.00 -12.14
C THR A 161 -7.13 14.26 -13.47
N SER A 162 -6.08 14.23 -14.30
CA SER A 162 -6.12 13.55 -15.60
C SER A 162 -6.28 12.03 -15.45
N ALA A 163 -5.64 11.45 -14.45
CA ALA A 163 -5.70 10.02 -14.18
C ALA A 163 -7.05 9.60 -13.59
N LEU A 164 -7.65 10.43 -12.75
CA LEU A 164 -9.00 10.20 -12.20
C LEU A 164 -10.03 10.13 -13.33
N ARG A 165 -10.06 11.15 -14.20
CA ARG A 165 -10.96 11.17 -15.37
C ARG A 165 -10.74 9.96 -16.29
N ALA A 166 -9.48 9.58 -16.52
CA ALA A 166 -9.18 8.42 -17.35
C ALA A 166 -9.62 7.10 -16.68
N ALA A 167 -9.50 6.97 -15.36
CA ALA A 167 -9.99 5.80 -14.63
C ALA A 167 -11.52 5.67 -14.72
N GLU A 168 -12.25 6.80 -14.60
CA GLU A 168 -13.71 6.85 -14.79
C GLU A 168 -14.11 6.38 -16.20
N GLN A 169 -13.41 6.87 -17.22
CA GLN A 169 -13.64 6.48 -18.62
C GLN A 169 -13.39 4.99 -18.90
N LEU A 170 -12.51 4.35 -18.13
CA LEU A 170 -12.23 2.91 -18.21
C LEU A 170 -13.22 2.06 -17.37
N GLY A 171 -14.18 2.70 -16.71
CA GLY A 171 -15.17 2.05 -15.87
C GLY A 171 -14.66 1.64 -14.49
N PHE A 172 -13.56 2.23 -14.00
CA PHE A 172 -13.01 1.95 -12.66
C PHE A 172 -13.66 2.80 -11.55
N ASN A 173 -14.91 3.22 -11.74
CA ASN A 173 -15.64 4.00 -10.76
C ASN A 173 -15.73 3.24 -9.43
N GLY A 174 -15.41 3.91 -8.31
CA GLY A 174 -15.42 3.30 -6.97
C GLY A 174 -14.16 2.51 -6.60
N LEU A 175 -13.14 2.45 -7.47
CA LEU A 175 -11.85 1.81 -7.17
C LEU A 175 -10.78 2.87 -6.85
N ASP A 176 -10.56 3.13 -5.56
CA ASP A 176 -9.69 4.21 -5.06
C ASP A 176 -8.27 4.22 -5.67
N ASP A 177 -7.64 3.07 -5.91
CA ASP A 177 -6.27 3.04 -6.44
C ASP A 177 -6.20 3.04 -7.98
N ALA A 178 -7.35 2.97 -8.67
CA ALA A 178 -7.37 2.95 -10.13
C ALA A 178 -6.70 4.18 -10.76
N PRO A 179 -6.89 5.41 -10.26
CA PRO A 179 -6.21 6.58 -10.82
C PRO A 179 -4.68 6.49 -10.69
N VAL A 180 -4.15 5.91 -9.60
CA VAL A 180 -2.70 5.74 -9.44
C VAL A 180 -2.17 4.73 -10.47
N ALA A 181 -2.87 3.62 -10.66
CA ALA A 181 -2.50 2.61 -11.66
C ALA A 181 -2.59 3.19 -13.09
N VAL A 182 -3.63 3.97 -13.39
CA VAL A 182 -3.82 4.63 -14.69
C VAL A 182 -2.76 5.70 -14.95
N ALA A 183 -2.38 6.50 -13.94
CA ALA A 183 -1.28 7.45 -14.07
C ALA A 183 0.04 6.74 -14.36
N SER A 184 0.30 5.65 -13.61
CA SER A 184 1.50 4.82 -13.77
C SER A 184 1.56 4.24 -15.19
N TRP A 185 0.45 3.69 -15.64
CA TRP A 185 0.29 3.16 -16.99
C TRP A 185 0.59 4.21 -18.07
N ARG A 186 0.01 5.41 -17.96
CA ARG A 186 0.19 6.46 -18.96
C ARG A 186 1.63 6.97 -19.03
N LEU A 187 2.34 7.03 -17.90
CA LEU A 187 3.70 7.54 -17.85
C LEU A 187 4.77 6.49 -18.17
N LEU A 188 4.57 5.23 -17.75
CA LEU A 188 5.54 4.16 -17.97
C LEU A 188 5.51 3.61 -19.39
N TYR A 189 4.32 3.53 -20.01
CA TYR A 189 4.16 2.97 -21.36
C TYR A 189 4.02 4.06 -22.45
N GLY A 190 3.75 5.31 -22.06
CA GLY A 190 3.76 6.46 -22.97
C GLY A 190 2.84 6.32 -24.19
N ARG A 191 3.31 6.78 -25.36
CA ARG A 191 2.61 6.66 -26.65
C ARG A 191 2.65 5.28 -27.29
N ALA A 192 3.51 4.36 -26.80
CA ALA A 192 3.60 2.98 -27.30
C ALA A 192 2.31 2.15 -27.10
N PHE A 193 1.31 2.77 -26.49
CA PHE A 193 -0.04 2.29 -26.29
C PHE A 193 -1.04 2.74 -27.38
N ALA A 194 -0.74 3.84 -28.08
CA ALA A 194 -1.53 4.30 -29.22
C ALA A 194 -1.19 3.50 -30.49
N ASP A 195 0.05 3.03 -30.59
CA ASP A 195 0.51 2.16 -31.66
C ASP A 195 0.39 0.71 -31.16
N ALA A 196 -0.14 -0.19 -31.99
CA ALA A 196 -0.51 -1.58 -31.66
C ALA A 196 0.66 -2.52 -31.24
N ALA A 197 1.72 -1.99 -30.63
CA ALA A 197 2.94 -2.71 -30.25
C ALA A 197 2.79 -3.61 -29.01
N LEU A 198 1.77 -3.38 -28.17
CA LEU A 198 1.48 -4.17 -26.96
C LEU A 198 0.14 -4.90 -27.12
N ASN A 199 0.13 -6.21 -26.80
CA ASN A 199 -1.07 -7.05 -26.87
C ASN A 199 -1.91 -7.01 -25.59
N TRP A 200 -1.32 -7.04 -24.39
CA TRP A 200 -2.08 -7.03 -23.13
C TRP A 200 -3.01 -5.81 -22.85
N PRO A 201 -2.84 -4.59 -23.43
CA PRO A 201 -3.77 -3.47 -23.30
C PRO A 201 -5.26 -3.78 -23.46
N GLN A 202 -5.59 -4.71 -24.35
CA GLN A 202 -6.97 -5.09 -24.62
C GLN A 202 -7.62 -5.72 -23.39
N ASP A 203 -6.87 -6.46 -22.58
CA ASP A 203 -7.38 -7.16 -21.40
C ASP A 203 -7.81 -6.15 -20.30
N VAL A 204 -7.13 -4.99 -20.22
CA VAL A 204 -7.50 -3.90 -19.30
C VAL A 204 -8.69 -3.08 -19.81
N ARG A 205 -8.94 -3.11 -21.14
CA ARG A 205 -10.04 -2.41 -21.80
C ARG A 205 -11.28 -3.27 -22.02
N ASP A 206 -11.18 -4.58 -21.81
CA ASP A 206 -12.26 -5.53 -22.08
C ASP A 206 -13.46 -5.29 -21.15
N ALA A 207 -14.53 -4.70 -21.68
CA ALA A 207 -15.74 -4.43 -20.90
C ALA A 207 -16.46 -5.71 -20.42
N GLY A 208 -16.10 -6.89 -20.94
CA GLY A 208 -16.60 -8.18 -20.47
C GLY A 208 -16.06 -8.60 -19.10
N GLU A 209 -14.91 -8.06 -18.69
CA GLU A 209 -14.27 -8.38 -17.41
C GLU A 209 -14.62 -7.36 -16.30
N PRO A 210 -14.84 -7.82 -15.05
CA PRO A 210 -15.12 -6.94 -13.93
C PRO A 210 -14.02 -5.86 -13.74
N PRO A 211 -14.38 -4.61 -13.41
CA PRO A 211 -13.41 -3.51 -13.22
C PRO A 211 -12.27 -3.85 -12.26
N ALA A 212 -12.56 -4.58 -11.17
CA ALA A 212 -11.56 -5.00 -10.19
C ALA A 212 -10.54 -5.99 -10.78
N THR A 213 -11.00 -6.97 -11.59
CA THR A 213 -10.13 -7.92 -12.30
C THR A 213 -9.19 -7.19 -13.25
N ARG A 214 -9.73 -6.30 -14.08
CA ARG A 214 -8.95 -5.49 -15.03
C ARG A 214 -7.92 -4.60 -14.33
N LEU A 215 -8.29 -4.00 -13.20
CA LEU A 215 -7.36 -3.21 -12.40
C LEU A 215 -6.25 -4.09 -11.79
N ALA A 216 -6.58 -5.29 -11.31
CA ALA A 216 -5.58 -6.25 -10.84
C ALA A 216 -4.59 -6.66 -11.94
N MET A 217 -5.09 -6.91 -13.16
CA MET A 217 -4.25 -7.20 -14.33
C MET A 217 -3.33 -6.03 -14.67
N LEU A 218 -3.84 -4.79 -14.65
CA LEU A 218 -3.03 -3.60 -14.89
C LEU A 218 -1.90 -3.46 -13.86
N ARG A 219 -2.21 -3.63 -12.57
CA ARG A 219 -1.22 -3.59 -11.48
C ARG A 219 -0.18 -4.69 -11.63
N ALA A 220 -0.62 -5.92 -11.92
CA ALA A 220 0.27 -7.05 -12.13
C ALA A 220 1.24 -6.79 -13.30
N ARG A 221 0.74 -6.21 -14.39
CA ARG A 221 1.58 -5.85 -15.53
C ARG A 221 2.60 -4.76 -15.19
N ILE A 222 2.16 -3.66 -14.56
CA ILE A 222 3.08 -2.60 -14.09
C ILE A 222 4.11 -3.16 -13.11
N MET A 223 3.71 -4.08 -12.24
CA MET A 223 4.62 -4.76 -11.33
C MET A 223 5.67 -5.58 -12.09
N LEU A 224 5.24 -6.43 -13.03
CA LEU A 224 6.14 -7.28 -13.81
C LEU A 224 7.15 -6.46 -14.61
N ASP A 225 6.67 -5.44 -15.35
CA ASP A 225 7.49 -4.67 -16.28
C ASP A 225 8.33 -3.59 -15.59
N HIS A 226 7.82 -2.97 -14.51
CA HIS A 226 8.43 -1.77 -13.93
C HIS A 226 8.62 -1.81 -12.41
N GLY A 227 8.06 -2.81 -11.72
CA GLY A 227 8.26 -2.97 -10.28
C GLY A 227 7.55 -1.94 -9.39
N ARG A 228 6.46 -1.32 -9.86
CA ARG A 228 5.81 -0.17 -9.17
C ARG A 228 4.58 -0.52 -8.34
N TRP A 229 4.26 -1.80 -8.22
CA TRP A 229 3.05 -2.27 -7.54
C TRP A 229 3.36 -3.48 -6.70
N ALA A 230 2.59 -3.69 -5.65
CA ALA A 230 2.63 -4.98 -4.97
C ALA A 230 2.02 -6.03 -5.92
N GLY A 231 2.69 -7.16 -6.05
CA GLY A 231 2.04 -8.32 -6.67
C GLY A 231 0.88 -8.77 -5.78
N ARG A 232 -0.11 -9.47 -6.35
CA ARG A 232 -0.99 -10.30 -5.51
C ARG A 232 -0.09 -11.24 -4.72
N ALA A 233 -0.21 -11.18 -3.41
CA ALA A 233 0.60 -11.96 -2.51
C ALA A 233 -0.10 -13.30 -2.21
N ARG A 234 0.65 -14.18 -1.57
CA ARG A 234 0.39 -15.61 -1.39
C ARG A 234 -0.93 -15.87 -0.64
N SER A 235 -1.51 -17.05 -0.83
CA SER A 235 -2.69 -17.47 -0.07
C SER A 235 -2.44 -17.39 1.44
N ALA A 236 -3.50 -17.18 2.23
CA ALA A 236 -3.44 -17.01 3.69
C ALA A 236 -2.60 -18.09 4.41
N ASN A 237 -2.52 -19.29 3.81
CA ASN A 237 -1.67 -20.39 4.25
C ASN A 237 -0.18 -20.03 4.44
N SER A 238 0.37 -19.01 3.77
CA SER A 238 1.77 -18.61 3.98
C SER A 238 2.03 -17.84 5.27
N PHE A 239 0.99 -17.38 5.97
CA PHE A 239 1.10 -16.61 7.22
C PHE A 239 0.78 -17.44 8.47
N ARG A 240 0.41 -18.72 8.31
CA ARG A 240 0.16 -19.68 9.41
C ARG A 240 1.39 -20.52 9.78
N ALA A 241 2.51 -20.35 9.09
CA ALA A 241 3.77 -21.07 9.28
C ALA A 241 4.82 -20.18 9.95
#